data_AF-A0A087K5V5-F1
#
_entry.id   AF-A0A087K5V5-F1
#
_cell.length_a   1.000
_cell.length_b   1.000
_cell.length_c   1.000
_cell.angle_alpha   90.00
_cell.angle_beta   90.00
_cell.angle_gamma   90.00
#
_symmetry.space_group_name_H-M   'P 1'
#
loop_
_entity.id
_entity.type
_entity.pdbx_description
1 polymer ?
#
loop_
_entity_poly.entity_id
_entity_poly.type
_entity_poly.pdbx_seq_one_letter_code
_entity_poly.pdbx_strand_id
1 'polypeptide(L)'
;MGMDLTLFMVDWGRLGTAPVEDRIGLLEDMAWPWAPGGSYDPGRARADGWLWPPGPEPAWCAGYSFFTTNGAHAPHVHAGSAWADMRSLVDASVREPMDTFLDGLVRDAGPAFAGGGGFFPPAVAPWHRRVLLACPPEVLPGKARAWERVEPRLEELREPFAAECGDWAGRPDTFEDFIALLREWGDVTTTAAHRGWGLVGLP
;
A
#
# COMPACT_ATOMS: atom_id res chain seq x y z
N MET A 1 18.34 9.18 6.11
CA MET A 1 17.62 7.92 6.40
C MET A 1 16.25 8.02 5.78
N GLY A 2 15.87 7.06 4.95
CA GLY A 2 14.52 6.99 4.38
C GLY A 2 13.51 6.58 5.44
N MET A 3 12.22 6.83 5.16
CA MET A 3 11.09 6.30 5.92
C MET A 3 10.74 4.93 5.34
N ASP A 4 10.38 3.98 6.18
CA ASP A 4 9.90 2.67 5.76
C ASP A 4 8.37 2.69 5.62
N LEU A 5 7.81 1.69 4.96
CA LEU A 5 6.38 1.46 4.79
C LEU A 5 6.13 0.00 5.15
N THR A 6 5.48 -0.22 6.29
CA THR A 6 4.89 -1.51 6.65
C THR A 6 3.41 -1.48 6.27
N LEU A 7 3.04 -2.33 5.33
CA LEU A 7 1.65 -2.46 4.88
C LEU A 7 0.98 -3.62 5.61
N PHE A 8 -0.24 -3.38 6.08
CA PHE A 8 -1.11 -4.36 6.70
C PHE A 8 -2.40 -4.51 5.91
N MET A 9 -2.85 -5.75 5.77
CA MET A 9 -4.22 -6.08 5.40
C MET A 9 -4.96 -6.52 6.67
N VAL A 10 -6.09 -5.89 6.98
CA VAL A 10 -6.74 -6.00 8.30
C VAL A 10 -8.24 -6.17 8.18
N ASP A 11 -8.79 -7.07 9.00
CA ASP A 11 -10.24 -7.12 9.26
C ASP A 11 -10.66 -5.85 10.01
N TRP A 12 -11.33 -4.94 9.31
CA TRP A 12 -11.78 -3.65 9.84
C TRP A 12 -12.78 -3.81 11.00
N GLY A 13 -13.62 -4.86 10.95
CA GLY A 13 -14.57 -5.15 12.01
C GLY A 13 -13.85 -5.57 13.29
N ARG A 14 -12.84 -6.44 13.16
CA ARG A 14 -12.01 -6.86 14.30
C ARG A 14 -11.22 -5.71 14.89
N LEU A 15 -10.50 -4.94 14.06
CA LEU A 15 -9.72 -3.79 14.52
C LEU A 15 -10.64 -2.71 15.13
N GLY A 16 -11.84 -2.54 14.59
CA GLY A 16 -12.85 -1.60 15.09
C GLY A 16 -13.36 -1.90 16.51
N THR A 17 -13.18 -3.13 17.02
CA THR A 17 -13.54 -3.47 18.41
C THR A 17 -12.61 -2.83 19.45
N ALA A 18 -11.40 -2.44 19.05
CA ALA A 18 -10.47 -1.74 19.92
C ALA A 18 -10.79 -0.23 19.97
N PRO A 19 -10.48 0.45 21.10
CA PRO A 19 -10.49 1.90 21.20
C PRO A 19 -9.66 2.53 20.07
N VAL A 20 -10.11 3.68 19.56
CA VAL A 20 -9.48 4.34 18.39
C VAL A 20 -7.99 4.58 18.64
N GLU A 21 -7.65 4.96 19.86
CA GLU A 21 -6.30 5.28 20.34
C GLU A 21 -5.36 4.06 20.31
N ASP A 22 -5.91 2.85 20.47
CA ASP A 22 -5.12 1.61 20.61
C ASP A 22 -4.88 0.92 19.26
N ARG A 23 -5.65 1.27 18.21
CA ARG A 23 -5.63 0.56 16.92
C ARG A 23 -4.28 0.59 16.22
N ILE A 24 -3.54 1.69 16.32
CA ILE A 24 -2.19 1.80 15.73
C ILE A 24 -1.22 0.90 16.51
N GLY A 25 -1.26 0.96 17.85
CA GLY A 25 -0.40 0.13 18.70
C GLY A 25 -0.58 -1.36 18.45
N LEU A 26 -1.83 -1.81 18.25
CA LEU A 26 -2.13 -3.20 17.89
C LEU A 26 -1.51 -3.64 16.56
N LEU A 27 -1.33 -2.73 15.60
CA LEU A 27 -0.66 -3.02 14.33
C LEU A 27 0.86 -2.94 14.46
N GLU A 28 1.39 -2.01 15.25
CA GLU A 28 2.83 -1.91 15.53
C GLU A 28 3.37 -3.14 16.28
N ASP A 29 2.62 -3.64 17.27
CA ASP A 29 2.95 -4.87 18.00
C ASP A 29 2.98 -6.10 17.09
N MET A 30 2.28 -6.03 15.95
CA MET A 30 2.26 -7.09 14.93
C MET A 30 3.37 -6.92 13.89
N ALA A 31 3.85 -5.69 13.66
CA ALA A 31 4.98 -5.37 12.79
C ALA A 31 6.30 -5.92 13.32
N TRP A 32 6.47 -5.90 14.66
CA TRP A 32 7.70 -6.29 15.30
C TRP A 32 7.62 -7.73 15.81
N PRO A 33 8.39 -8.68 15.25
CA PRO A 33 8.30 -10.06 15.66
C PRO A 33 8.79 -10.21 17.12
N TRP A 34 7.82 -10.45 18.00
CA TRP A 34 7.83 -11.46 19.06
C TRP A 34 9.20 -11.76 19.69
N ALA A 35 9.44 -11.20 20.88
CA ALA A 35 10.32 -11.59 22.01
C ALA A 35 11.49 -12.61 21.81
N PRO A 36 12.62 -12.44 22.53
CA PRO A 36 13.89 -13.09 22.24
C PRO A 36 13.82 -14.61 22.37
N GLY A 37 14.10 -15.32 21.27
CA GLY A 37 14.28 -16.77 21.25
C GLY A 37 13.50 -17.53 20.17
N GLY A 38 12.55 -16.88 19.49
CA GLY A 38 11.92 -17.43 18.29
C GLY A 38 12.83 -17.21 17.08
N SER A 39 13.36 -18.28 16.48
CA SER A 39 14.08 -18.17 15.23
C SER A 39 13.13 -17.62 14.17
N TYR A 40 13.37 -16.37 13.74
CA TYR A 40 12.81 -15.81 12.52
C TYR A 40 13.06 -16.81 11.39
N ASP A 41 12.02 -17.51 10.92
CA ASP A 41 12.09 -18.39 9.77
C ASP A 41 11.84 -17.54 8.52
N PRO A 42 12.89 -17.13 7.78
CA PRO A 42 12.76 -16.29 6.60
C PRO A 42 12.11 -17.04 5.43
N GLY A 43 11.85 -18.35 5.58
CA GLY A 43 11.26 -19.23 4.58
C GLY A 43 9.73 -19.23 4.56
N ARG A 44 9.06 -18.92 5.68
CA ARG A 44 7.58 -18.88 5.74
C ARG A 44 6.95 -17.66 5.10
N ALA A 45 7.71 -16.57 4.98
CA ALA A 45 7.29 -15.26 4.47
C ALA A 45 7.38 -15.09 2.93
N ARG A 46 8.04 -16.03 2.25
CA ARG A 46 8.65 -15.72 0.94
C ARG A 46 7.84 -16.11 -0.30
N ALA A 47 6.78 -16.90 -0.18
CA ALA A 47 6.12 -17.42 -1.39
C ALA A 47 5.19 -16.39 -2.06
N ASP A 48 4.58 -15.48 -1.30
CA ASP A 48 3.56 -14.53 -1.78
C ASP A 48 3.67 -13.11 -1.18
N GLY A 49 4.69 -12.85 -0.36
CA GLY A 49 4.95 -11.53 0.25
C GLY A 49 4.16 -11.27 1.54
N TRP A 50 3.27 -12.19 1.94
CA TRP A 50 2.44 -12.03 3.13
C TRP A 50 3.08 -12.61 4.39
N LEU A 51 3.02 -11.81 5.45
CA LEU A 51 3.43 -12.14 6.81
C LEU A 51 2.18 -12.35 7.67
N TRP A 52 1.79 -13.61 7.81
CA TRP A 52 0.65 -14.01 8.64
C TRP A 52 1.07 -14.18 10.11
N PRO A 53 0.24 -13.72 11.07
CA PRO A 53 0.51 -13.95 12.49
C PRO A 53 0.54 -15.44 12.83
N PRO A 54 1.47 -15.87 13.70
CA PRO A 54 1.51 -17.24 14.17
C PRO A 54 0.39 -17.50 15.20
N GLY A 55 -0.28 -18.65 15.11
CA GLY A 55 -1.21 -19.10 16.14
C GLY A 55 -2.44 -19.83 15.60
N PRO A 56 -3.25 -20.42 16.50
CA PRO A 56 -4.50 -21.11 16.15
C PRO A 56 -5.69 -20.16 15.99
N GLU A 57 -5.57 -18.91 16.43
CA GLU A 57 -6.62 -17.89 16.27
C GLU A 57 -6.80 -17.55 14.78
N PRO A 58 -8.04 -17.24 14.33
CA PRO A 58 -8.26 -16.75 12.99
C PRO A 58 -7.39 -15.51 12.75
N ALA A 59 -6.55 -15.54 11.71
CA ALA A 59 -5.78 -14.37 11.33
C ALA A 59 -6.77 -13.23 11.02
N TRP A 60 -6.60 -12.10 11.68
CA TRP A 60 -7.40 -10.88 11.47
C TRP A 60 -6.55 -9.75 10.85
N CYS A 61 -5.26 -9.99 10.68
CA CYS A 61 -4.28 -9.07 10.14
C CYS A 61 -3.18 -9.88 9.44
N ALA A 62 -2.57 -9.30 8.40
CA ALA A 62 -1.34 -9.79 7.78
C ALA A 62 -0.48 -8.60 7.34
N GLY A 63 0.83 -8.68 7.57
CA GLY A 63 1.78 -7.73 7.00
C GLY A 63 2.10 -8.09 5.54
N TYR A 64 2.46 -7.11 4.72
CA TYR A 64 2.99 -7.33 3.37
C TYR A 64 4.36 -6.71 3.24
N SER A 65 5.31 -7.47 2.71
CA SER A 65 6.65 -7.00 2.40
C SER A 65 6.79 -6.84 0.90
N PHE A 66 6.84 -5.59 0.43
CA PHE A 66 7.09 -5.28 -0.98
C PHE A 66 8.47 -5.79 -1.40
N PHE A 67 8.50 -6.58 -2.46
CA PHE A 67 9.72 -7.15 -3.04
C PHE A 67 10.54 -6.10 -3.79
N THR A 68 9.88 -5.20 -4.51
CA THR A 68 10.56 -4.16 -5.30
C THR A 68 11.17 -3.07 -4.42
N THR A 69 10.57 -2.76 -3.27
CA THR A 69 10.99 -1.63 -2.43
C THR A 69 11.71 -2.05 -1.15
N ASN A 70 11.65 -3.34 -0.80
CA ASN A 70 12.14 -3.88 0.48
C ASN A 70 11.65 -3.07 1.69
N GLY A 71 10.42 -2.55 1.61
CA GLY A 71 9.81 -1.75 2.66
C GLY A 71 10.18 -0.26 2.63
N ALA A 72 10.99 0.25 1.69
CA ALA A 72 11.24 1.68 1.60
C ALA A 72 9.97 2.43 1.14
N HIS A 73 9.61 3.55 1.81
CA HIS A 73 8.43 4.35 1.43
C HIS A 73 8.66 5.21 0.19
N ALA A 74 9.87 5.73 -0.02
CA ALA A 74 10.17 6.68 -1.09
C ALA A 74 9.78 6.19 -2.51
N PRO A 75 10.03 4.93 -2.91
CA PRO A 75 9.58 4.39 -4.19
C PRO A 75 8.06 4.51 -4.43
N HIS A 76 7.23 4.41 -3.39
CA HIS A 76 5.76 4.54 -3.50
C HIS A 76 5.37 5.98 -3.86
N VAL A 77 5.98 6.96 -3.18
CA VAL A 77 5.78 8.39 -3.45
C VAL A 77 6.28 8.74 -4.86
N HIS A 78 7.41 8.17 -5.26
CA HIS A 78 7.98 8.37 -6.59
C HIS A 78 7.09 7.78 -7.69
N ALA A 79 6.48 6.61 -7.48
CA ALA A 79 5.50 6.05 -8.40
C ALA A 79 4.25 6.94 -8.53
N GLY A 80 3.73 7.47 -7.42
CA GLY A 80 2.61 8.42 -7.45
C GLY A 80 2.93 9.72 -8.19
N SER A 81 4.17 10.22 -8.06
CA SER A 81 4.66 11.41 -8.76
C SER A 81 4.85 11.15 -10.26
N ALA A 82 5.48 10.02 -10.62
CA ALA A 82 5.64 9.61 -12.00
C ALA A 82 4.29 9.49 -12.72
N TRP A 83 3.29 8.90 -12.06
CA TRP A 83 1.92 8.89 -12.57
C TRP A 83 1.38 10.31 -12.79
N ALA A 84 1.52 11.21 -11.80
CA ALA A 84 1.02 12.57 -11.88
C ALA A 84 1.58 13.35 -13.08
N ASP A 85 2.86 13.14 -13.40
CA ASP A 85 3.54 13.79 -14.52
C ASP A 85 3.04 13.23 -15.87
N MET A 86 3.03 11.91 -16.03
CA MET A 86 2.65 11.28 -17.31
C MET A 86 1.14 11.23 -17.57
N ARG A 87 0.28 11.42 -16.55
CA ARG A 87 -1.19 11.24 -16.67
C ARG A 87 -1.81 12.05 -17.80
N SER A 88 -1.25 13.19 -18.17
CA SER A 88 -1.82 14.08 -19.19
C SER A 88 -1.63 13.56 -20.61
N LEU A 89 -0.62 12.69 -20.81
CA LEU A 89 -0.29 12.05 -22.08
C LEU A 89 -1.03 10.72 -22.29
N VAL A 90 -1.64 10.19 -21.23
CA VAL A 90 -2.30 8.89 -21.23
C VAL A 90 -3.77 9.05 -21.63
N ASP A 91 -4.25 8.18 -22.52
CA ASP A 91 -5.64 8.16 -22.95
C ASP A 91 -6.60 8.00 -21.76
N ALA A 92 -7.77 8.66 -21.84
CA ALA A 92 -8.76 8.66 -20.77
C ALA A 92 -9.17 7.23 -20.32
N SER A 93 -9.21 6.28 -21.26
CA SER A 93 -9.59 4.90 -21.00
C SER A 93 -8.58 4.12 -20.13
N VAL A 94 -7.32 4.55 -20.04
CA VAL A 94 -6.32 4.03 -19.09
C VAL A 94 -6.23 4.94 -17.87
N ARG A 95 -6.28 6.25 -18.10
CA ARG A 95 -6.10 7.27 -17.06
C ARG A 95 -7.14 7.19 -15.97
N GLU A 96 -8.43 7.09 -16.30
CA GLU A 96 -9.50 7.10 -15.30
C GLU A 96 -9.47 5.86 -14.39
N PRO A 97 -9.30 4.63 -14.92
CA PRO A 97 -9.07 3.46 -14.07
C PRO A 97 -7.78 3.57 -13.23
N MET A 98 -6.68 4.08 -13.79
CA MET A 98 -5.43 4.25 -13.05
C MET A 98 -5.56 5.27 -11.91
N ASP A 99 -6.20 6.42 -12.16
CA ASP A 99 -6.51 7.42 -11.13
C ASP A 99 -7.34 6.80 -10.00
N THR A 100 -8.37 6.02 -10.35
CA THR A 100 -9.22 5.33 -9.37
C THR A 100 -8.43 4.32 -8.53
N PHE A 101 -7.56 3.55 -9.18
CA PHE A 101 -6.72 2.55 -8.53
C PHE A 101 -5.75 3.23 -7.55
N LEU A 102 -4.96 4.19 -8.01
CA LEU A 102 -3.89 4.83 -7.25
C LEU A 102 -4.35 5.80 -6.16
N ASP A 103 -5.60 6.27 -6.23
CA ASP A 103 -6.16 7.22 -5.25
C ASP A 103 -5.96 6.74 -3.80
N GLY A 104 -5.22 7.49 -3.00
CA GLY A 104 -4.91 7.12 -1.62
C GLY A 104 -3.98 5.93 -1.40
N LEU A 105 -3.45 5.27 -2.45
CA LEU A 105 -2.46 4.17 -2.33
C LEU A 105 -1.00 4.66 -2.40
N VAL A 106 -0.72 5.54 -3.38
CA VAL A 106 0.67 5.98 -3.69
C VAL A 106 0.84 7.49 -3.72
N ARG A 107 -0.27 8.23 -3.67
CA ARG A 107 -0.26 9.69 -3.62
C ARG A 107 -0.04 10.13 -2.19
N ASP A 108 0.77 11.18 -2.01
CA ASP A 108 0.91 11.92 -0.75
C ASP A 108 -0.48 12.17 -0.19
N ALA A 109 -0.80 11.49 0.92
CA ALA A 109 -2.13 11.47 1.49
C ALA A 109 -2.47 12.90 1.92
N GLY A 110 -3.08 13.65 1.02
CA GLY A 110 -3.69 14.91 1.37
C GLY A 110 -4.63 14.69 2.57
N PRO A 111 -4.93 15.73 3.35
CA PRO A 111 -5.69 15.61 4.61
C PRO A 111 -7.07 14.93 4.48
N ALA A 112 -7.56 14.68 3.26
CA ALA A 112 -8.77 13.92 2.98
C ALA A 112 -8.65 12.40 3.22
N PHE A 113 -7.43 11.82 3.17
CA PHE A 113 -7.17 10.42 3.53
C PHE A 113 -6.59 10.26 4.95
N ALA A 114 -6.37 11.37 5.66
CA ALA A 114 -5.94 11.36 7.04
C ALA A 114 -7.03 10.77 7.94
N GLY A 115 -6.93 9.45 8.21
CA GLY A 115 -7.62 8.81 9.32
C GLY A 115 -8.90 8.05 9.00
N GLY A 116 -9.07 7.50 7.78
CA GLY A 116 -10.14 6.51 7.52
C GLY A 116 -11.54 6.92 7.97
N GLY A 117 -11.90 8.20 7.87
CA GLY A 117 -13.19 8.72 8.35
C GLY A 117 -13.37 8.73 9.87
N GLY A 118 -12.28 8.83 10.65
CA GLY A 118 -12.28 8.73 12.12
C GLY A 118 -11.99 7.33 12.66
N PHE A 119 -11.63 6.38 11.77
CA PHE A 119 -11.25 5.03 12.18
C PHE A 119 -9.87 4.99 12.88
N PHE A 120 -9.00 5.93 12.57
CA PHE A 120 -7.73 6.14 13.26
C PHE A 120 -7.71 7.51 13.95
N PRO A 121 -6.93 7.66 15.03
CA PRO A 121 -6.85 8.92 15.74
C PRO A 121 -6.33 10.02 14.79
N PRO A 122 -6.84 11.26 14.90
CA PRO A 122 -6.31 12.37 14.14
C PRO A 122 -4.83 12.57 14.50
N ALA A 123 -4.02 13.09 13.57
CA ALA A 123 -2.61 13.35 13.83
C ALA A 123 -2.46 14.51 14.84
N VAL A 124 -2.47 14.21 16.14
CA VAL A 124 -2.46 15.23 17.21
C VAL A 124 -1.05 15.75 17.52
N ALA A 125 0.01 15.07 17.05
CA ALA A 125 1.39 15.51 17.24
C ALA A 125 2.32 15.12 16.08
N PRO A 126 3.37 15.92 15.76
CA PRO A 126 4.37 15.59 14.74
C PRO A 126 5.17 14.30 15.00
N TRP A 127 5.20 13.85 16.26
CA TRP A 127 6.08 12.78 16.76
C TRP A 127 5.35 11.45 16.97
N HIS A 128 4.01 11.45 16.90
CA HIS A 128 3.20 10.23 16.93
C HIS A 128 3.04 9.73 15.50
N ARG A 129 3.63 8.56 15.25
CA ARG A 129 3.75 7.88 13.96
C ARG A 129 2.39 7.86 13.25
N ARG A 130 2.39 8.50 12.09
CA ARG A 130 1.21 8.79 11.30
C ARG A 130 0.89 7.59 10.43
N VAL A 131 -0.38 7.21 10.38
CA VAL A 131 -0.88 6.30 9.34
C VAL A 131 -0.57 6.93 7.98
N LEU A 132 0.27 6.28 7.18
CA LEU A 132 0.66 6.72 5.84
C LEU A 132 -0.46 6.48 4.83
N LEU A 133 -1.24 5.43 5.05
CA LEU A 133 -2.31 4.95 4.19
C LEU A 133 -3.40 4.32 5.05
N ALA A 134 -4.66 4.62 4.75
CA ALA A 134 -5.80 3.85 5.24
C ALA A 134 -6.85 3.71 4.14
N CYS A 135 -7.02 2.50 3.63
CA CYS A 135 -8.07 2.15 2.68
C CYS A 135 -9.06 1.20 3.35
N PRO A 136 -10.28 1.64 3.66
CA PRO A 136 -11.28 0.79 4.29
C PRO A 136 -11.79 -0.28 3.30
N PRO A 137 -12.34 -1.40 3.79
CA PRO A 137 -12.73 -2.52 2.93
C PRO A 137 -13.77 -2.15 1.86
N GLU A 138 -14.59 -1.13 2.08
CA GLU A 138 -15.66 -0.72 1.16
C GLU A 138 -15.13 -0.13 -0.15
N VAL A 139 -13.93 0.46 -0.15
CA VAL A 139 -13.35 1.08 -1.36
C VAL A 139 -12.55 0.09 -2.22
N LEU A 140 -12.06 -1.00 -1.62
CA LEU A 140 -11.14 -1.93 -2.28
C LEU A 140 -11.76 -2.70 -3.45
N PRO A 141 -13.03 -3.13 -3.43
CA PRO A 141 -13.66 -3.73 -4.62
C PRO A 141 -13.68 -2.79 -5.83
N GLY A 142 -13.87 -1.49 -5.61
CA GLY A 142 -13.80 -0.48 -6.66
C GLY A 142 -12.39 -0.35 -7.25
N LYS A 143 -11.37 -0.39 -6.38
CA LYS A 143 -9.96 -0.35 -6.77
C LYS A 143 -9.51 -1.61 -7.49
N ALA A 144 -9.92 -2.79 -7.04
CA ALA A 144 -9.63 -4.06 -7.70
C ALA A 144 -10.22 -4.10 -9.12
N ARG A 145 -11.46 -3.66 -9.32
CA ARG A 145 -12.07 -3.53 -10.68
C ARG A 145 -11.39 -2.48 -11.55
N ALA A 146 -10.78 -1.47 -10.94
CA ALA A 146 -9.99 -0.49 -11.67
C ALA A 146 -8.66 -1.11 -12.12
N TRP A 147 -7.99 -1.84 -11.22
CA TRP A 147 -6.78 -2.61 -11.51
C TRP A 147 -6.99 -3.61 -12.65
N GLU A 148 -8.06 -4.41 -12.62
CA GLU A 148 -8.42 -5.38 -13.69
C GLU A 148 -8.48 -4.75 -15.09
N ARG A 149 -8.84 -3.47 -15.18
CA ARG A 149 -8.90 -2.72 -16.45
C ARG A 149 -7.56 -2.13 -16.87
N VAL A 150 -6.69 -1.83 -15.91
CA VAL A 150 -5.38 -1.18 -16.14
C VAL A 150 -4.29 -2.20 -16.39
N GLU A 151 -4.25 -3.29 -15.63
CA GLU A 151 -3.18 -4.30 -15.68
C GLU A 151 -2.83 -4.75 -17.11
N PRO A 152 -3.78 -5.14 -17.98
CA PRO A 152 -3.45 -5.59 -19.34
C PRO A 152 -2.92 -4.46 -20.24
N ARG A 153 -3.03 -3.20 -19.81
CA ARG A 153 -2.72 -1.99 -20.57
C ARG A 153 -1.49 -1.26 -20.03
N LEU A 154 -0.78 -1.83 -19.04
CA LEU A 154 0.38 -1.18 -18.43
C LEU A 154 1.46 -0.81 -19.45
N GLU A 155 1.67 -1.62 -20.50
CA GLU A 155 2.65 -1.32 -21.54
C GLU A 155 2.33 -0.05 -22.35
N GLU A 156 1.07 0.40 -22.39
CA GLU A 156 0.70 1.68 -23.02
C GLU A 156 1.32 2.88 -22.29
N LEU A 157 1.79 2.69 -21.05
CA LEU A 157 2.44 3.74 -20.26
C LEU A 157 3.93 3.91 -20.60
N ARG A 158 4.53 3.00 -21.38
CA ARG A 158 5.96 3.00 -21.66
C ARG A 158 6.43 4.27 -22.38
N GLU A 159 5.69 4.72 -23.38
CA GLU A 159 6.01 5.95 -24.13
C GLU A 159 5.82 7.21 -23.26
N PRO A 160 4.67 7.41 -22.57
CA PRO A 160 4.51 8.50 -21.60
C PRO A 160 5.57 8.50 -20.51
N PHE A 161 5.93 7.33 -20.00
CA PHE A 161 7.01 7.19 -19.03
C PHE A 161 8.36 7.53 -19.65
N ALA A 162 8.69 7.16 -20.87
CA ALA A 162 9.96 7.60 -21.47
C ALA A 162 10.01 9.13 -21.66
N ALA A 163 8.88 9.73 -22.06
CA ALA A 163 8.78 11.15 -22.37
C ALA A 163 8.89 12.04 -21.13
N GLU A 164 8.08 11.77 -20.11
CA GLU A 164 8.09 12.56 -18.87
C GLU A 164 9.11 11.99 -17.89
N CYS A 165 9.29 10.66 -17.92
CA CYS A 165 10.09 9.88 -16.99
C CYS A 165 11.54 9.49 -17.44
N GLY A 166 12.13 10.17 -18.43
CA GLY A 166 13.53 9.98 -18.89
C GLY A 166 14.69 10.52 -18.01
N ASP A 167 14.68 11.80 -17.58
CA ASP A 167 15.82 12.46 -16.84
C ASP A 167 15.57 13.12 -15.43
N TRP A 168 14.90 12.49 -14.46
CA TRP A 168 14.49 13.09 -13.17
C TRP A 168 15.18 12.42 -12.01
N ALA A 169 15.69 13.25 -11.11
CA ALA A 169 16.26 12.82 -9.86
C ALA A 169 15.14 12.40 -8.89
N GLY A 170 15.22 11.17 -8.38
CA GLY A 170 14.24 10.60 -7.43
C GLY A 170 13.18 9.70 -8.08
N ARG A 171 13.57 8.87 -9.05
CA ARG A 171 12.68 7.99 -9.82
C ARG A 171 12.61 6.55 -9.29
N PRO A 172 11.57 5.79 -9.67
CA PRO A 172 11.76 4.37 -9.95
C PRO A 172 12.79 4.24 -11.08
N ASP A 173 13.90 3.53 -10.84
CA ASP A 173 15.07 3.53 -11.74
C ASP A 173 14.74 3.14 -13.19
N THR A 174 13.67 2.37 -13.39
CA THR A 174 13.20 1.93 -14.71
C THR A 174 11.67 1.90 -14.80
N PHE A 175 11.16 1.85 -16.03
CA PHE A 175 9.74 1.60 -16.28
C PHE A 175 9.31 0.24 -15.72
N GLU A 176 10.19 -0.75 -15.81
CA GLU A 176 10.01 -2.10 -15.30
C GLU A 176 9.81 -2.10 -13.77
N ASP A 177 10.59 -1.31 -13.03
CA ASP A 177 10.43 -1.17 -11.57
C ASP A 177 9.11 -0.48 -11.21
N PHE A 178 8.72 0.53 -11.99
CA PHE A 178 7.44 1.21 -11.82
C PHE A 178 6.26 0.24 -11.99
N ILE A 179 6.21 -0.53 -13.08
CA ILE A 179 5.12 -1.49 -13.31
C ILE A 179 5.17 -2.67 -12.33
N ALA A 180 6.36 -3.10 -11.90
CA ALA A 180 6.50 -4.15 -10.90
C ALA A 180 5.87 -3.73 -9.56
N LEU A 181 6.15 -2.49 -9.12
CA LEU A 181 5.53 -1.93 -7.92
C LEU A 181 4.00 -1.80 -8.07
N LEU A 182 3.52 -1.35 -9.23
CA LEU A 182 2.07 -1.30 -9.49
C LEU A 182 1.41 -2.67 -9.43
N ARG A 183 2.08 -3.72 -9.93
CA ARG A 183 1.60 -5.10 -9.86
C ARG A 183 1.50 -5.60 -8.44
N GLU A 184 2.49 -5.32 -7.60
CA GLU A 184 2.41 -5.66 -6.16
C GLU A 184 1.24 -4.96 -5.48
N TRP A 185 1.00 -3.68 -5.76
CA TRP A 185 -0.20 -2.99 -5.27
C TRP A 185 -1.50 -3.60 -5.78
N GLY A 186 -1.51 -4.06 -7.03
CA GLY A 186 -2.62 -4.77 -7.65
C GLY A 186 -2.95 -6.07 -6.93
N ASP A 187 -1.93 -6.87 -6.66
CA ASP A 187 -2.04 -8.15 -5.94
C ASP A 187 -2.52 -7.95 -4.52
N VAL A 188 -1.96 -6.97 -3.80
CA VAL A 188 -2.36 -6.59 -2.44
C VAL A 188 -3.82 -6.17 -2.40
N THR A 189 -4.20 -5.23 -3.28
CA THR A 189 -5.55 -4.65 -3.33
C THR A 189 -6.59 -5.73 -3.67
N THR A 190 -6.27 -6.60 -4.62
CA THR A 190 -7.14 -7.70 -5.05
C THR A 190 -7.30 -8.73 -3.94
N THR A 191 -6.21 -9.09 -3.25
CA THR A 191 -6.24 -10.00 -2.10
C THR A 191 -7.09 -9.45 -0.96
N ALA A 192 -6.93 -8.16 -0.63
CA ALA A 192 -7.70 -7.50 0.41
C ALA A 192 -9.19 -7.39 0.05
N ALA A 193 -9.51 -7.04 -1.19
CA ALA A 193 -10.88 -7.00 -1.69
C ALA A 193 -11.56 -8.38 -1.61
N HIS A 194 -10.87 -9.46 -2.01
CA HIS A 194 -11.41 -10.82 -1.92
C HIS A 194 -11.71 -11.27 -0.49
N ARG A 195 -10.93 -10.81 0.49
CA ARG A 195 -11.15 -11.09 1.91
C ARG A 195 -12.18 -10.17 2.58
N GLY A 196 -12.58 -9.09 1.92
CA GLY A 196 -13.40 -8.05 2.53
C GLY A 196 -12.66 -7.31 3.66
N TRP A 197 -11.34 -7.23 3.58
CA TRP A 197 -10.46 -6.58 4.56
C TRP A 197 -9.95 -5.25 4.00
N GLY A 198 -9.55 -4.32 4.88
CA GLY A 198 -8.94 -3.04 4.48
C GLY A 198 -7.42 -3.07 4.47
N LEU A 199 -6.79 -1.98 4.03
CA LEU A 199 -5.34 -1.79 4.00
C LEU A 199 -4.89 -0.62 4.89
N VAL A 200 -3.82 -0.81 5.65
CA VAL A 200 -3.22 0.22 6.52
C VAL A 200 -1.72 0.26 6.26
N GLY A 201 -1.17 1.43 5.95
CA GLY A 201 0.28 1.65 5.85
C GLY A 201 0.80 2.43 7.05
N LEU A 202 1.83 1.90 7.71
CA LEU A 202 2.54 2.52 8.84
C LEU A 202 4.01 2.77 8.49
N PRO A 203 4.66 3.79 9.08
CA PRO A 203 6.06 4.10 8.87
C PRO A 203 7.01 3.16 9.63
#